data_AF-A0A954KJY1-F1
#
_entry.id   AF-A0A954KJY1-F1
#
_cell.length_a   1.000
_cell.length_b   1.000
_cell.length_c   1.000
_cell.angle_alpha   90.00
_cell.angle_beta   90.00
_cell.angle_gamma   90.00
#
_symmetry.space_group_name_H-M   'P 1'
#
loop_
_entity.id
_entity.type
_entity.pdbx_description
1 polymer ?
#
loop_
_entity_poly.entity_id
_entity_poly.type
_entity_poly.pdbx_seq_one_letter_code
_entity_poly.pdbx_strand_id
1 'polypeptide(L)'
;DIGLDIPATHLADAARHVRESRLLLPRQRTEESKNHLQNAQQSIQEALEEVQRLESMLQQQLVTASMQNAGETLRVLSLRQDRLADETTRLRNVFTNTGRWTRGELKSLLDLSRAQSQLANELTQLRLEVADLSLFQAVAADLEDGMKQCAEQLGQRDVSDQTEQPQRDIARLLKIIADSFAATGPQSTASTSNGEQPSQGTETEPEFTPLQEAELRLIAALQLDLANRTEELLNSNLTGDQLEERRQQLASEQERLSHWLRSILEADEVPKPN
;
A
#
# COMPACT_ATOMS: atom_id res chain seq x y z
N ASP A 1 -13.02 24.85 -6.88
CA ASP A 1 -13.16 25.85 -5.82
C ASP A 1 -12.99 25.22 -4.46
N ILE A 2 -11.73 25.04 -4.06
CA ILE A 2 -11.36 24.64 -2.70
C ILE A 2 -10.61 25.85 -2.14
N GLY A 3 -11.07 26.34 -0.98
CA GLY A 3 -10.65 27.60 -0.36
C GLY A 3 -9.17 27.67 -0.03
N LEU A 4 -8.38 28.11 -1.02
CA LEU A 4 -6.99 28.56 -0.90
C LEU A 4 -6.87 29.98 -0.30
N ASP A 5 -7.97 30.63 0.07
CA ASP A 5 -7.99 32.04 0.49
C ASP A 5 -7.60 32.27 1.95
N ILE A 6 -7.56 31.24 2.79
CA ILE A 6 -7.32 31.35 4.24
C ILE A 6 -5.85 31.69 4.61
N PRO A 7 -4.80 31.10 3.99
CA PRO A 7 -3.42 31.52 4.27
C PRO A 7 -3.16 32.97 3.81
N ALA A 8 -3.86 33.42 2.76
CA ALA A 8 -3.74 34.77 2.24
C ALA A 8 -4.31 35.82 3.22
N THR A 9 -5.37 35.51 3.96
CA THR A 9 -5.95 36.46 4.94
C THR A 9 -5.07 36.66 6.16
N HIS A 10 -4.51 35.59 6.75
CA HIS A 10 -3.62 35.71 7.92
C HIS A 10 -2.28 36.37 7.56
N LEU A 11 -1.71 36.06 6.39
CA LEU A 11 -0.51 36.74 5.90
C LEU A 11 -0.79 38.20 5.52
N ALA A 12 -1.97 38.52 4.99
CA ALA A 12 -2.38 39.89 4.70
C ALA A 12 -2.58 40.70 6.00
N ASP A 13 -3.17 40.11 7.04
CA ASP A 13 -3.36 40.75 8.34
C ASP A 13 -2.02 40.94 9.08
N ALA A 14 -1.12 39.95 9.03
CA ALA A 14 0.25 40.09 9.52
C ALA A 14 1.02 41.20 8.78
N ALA A 15 0.92 41.25 7.45
CA ALA A 15 1.53 42.32 6.64
C ALA A 15 0.94 43.70 6.96
N ARG A 16 -0.35 43.77 7.29
CA ARG A 16 -1.05 44.99 7.73
C ARG A 16 -0.53 45.46 9.09
N HIS A 17 -0.40 44.59 10.06
CA HIS A 17 0.14 44.91 11.39
C HIS A 17 1.63 45.29 11.36
N VAL A 18 2.44 44.64 10.52
CA VAL A 18 3.84 45.05 10.28
C VAL A 18 3.92 46.43 9.63
N ARG A 19 3.01 46.74 8.70
CA ARG A 19 2.96 48.06 8.05
C ARG A 19 2.46 49.15 9.01
N GLU A 20 1.48 48.86 9.86
CA GLU A 20 0.96 49.78 10.89
C GLU A 20 2.01 50.05 11.99
N SER A 21 2.67 49.01 12.51
CA SER A 21 3.75 49.17 13.48
C SER A 21 4.91 50.00 12.92
N ARG A 22 5.26 49.82 11.63
CA ARG A 22 6.26 50.64 10.92
C ARG A 22 5.93 52.13 10.89
N LEU A 23 4.65 52.48 10.86
CA LEU A 23 4.16 53.87 10.84
C LEU A 23 4.11 54.50 12.24
N LEU A 24 4.06 53.69 13.30
CA LEU A 24 3.99 54.15 14.71
C LEU A 24 5.36 54.37 15.37
N LEU A 25 6.46 53.92 14.74
CA LEU A 25 7.83 54.10 15.25
C LEU A 25 8.33 55.56 15.43
N PRO A 26 7.81 56.64 14.79
CA PRO A 26 8.37 57.99 14.99
C PRO A 26 7.79 58.78 16.18
N ARG A 27 6.78 58.30 16.92
CA ARG A 27 6.16 59.09 18.01
C ARG A 27 5.86 58.22 19.23
N GLN A 28 6.56 58.53 20.32
CA GLN A 28 6.42 57.97 21.68
C GLN A 28 5.06 57.31 22.00
N ARG A 29 4.98 55.98 21.80
CA ARG A 29 4.17 55.03 22.57
C ARG A 29 4.84 53.66 22.51
N THR A 30 5.87 53.49 23.33
CA THR A 30 6.70 52.27 23.36
C THR A 30 5.89 51.02 23.72
N GLU A 31 4.84 51.14 24.53
CA GLU A 31 4.00 49.99 24.93
C GLU A 31 2.99 49.60 23.84
N GLU A 32 2.34 50.54 23.17
CA GLU A 32 1.44 50.21 22.05
C GLU A 32 2.22 49.63 20.86
N SER A 33 3.40 50.19 20.55
CA SER A 33 4.27 49.63 19.52
C SER A 33 4.77 48.23 19.85
N LYS A 34 5.05 47.92 21.13
CA LYS A 34 5.39 46.57 21.58
C LYS A 34 4.21 45.61 21.46
N ASN A 35 3.01 46.02 21.88
CA ASN A 35 1.79 45.20 21.76
C ASN A 35 1.45 44.89 20.29
N HIS A 36 1.59 45.86 19.39
CA HIS A 36 1.39 45.63 17.96
C HIS A 36 2.44 44.67 17.37
N LEU A 37 3.70 44.78 17.79
CA LEU A 37 4.76 43.87 17.35
C LEU A 37 4.53 42.45 17.89
N GLN A 38 4.11 42.31 19.15
CA GLN A 38 3.77 41.03 19.77
C GLN A 38 2.57 40.37 19.09
N ASN A 39 1.52 41.13 18.78
CA ASN A 39 0.36 40.63 18.04
C ASN A 39 0.73 40.21 16.61
N ALA A 40 1.61 40.97 15.94
CA ALA A 40 2.11 40.59 14.61
C ALA A 40 2.95 39.31 14.67
N GLN A 41 3.81 39.15 15.69
CA GLN A 41 4.58 37.92 15.90
C GLN A 41 3.67 36.72 16.16
N GLN A 42 2.65 36.88 16.99
CA GLN A 42 1.67 35.82 17.26
C GLN A 42 0.89 35.45 15.99
N SER A 43 0.43 36.44 15.22
CA SER A 43 -0.28 36.19 13.95
C SER A 43 0.61 35.50 12.90
N ILE A 44 1.91 35.84 12.85
CA ILE A 44 2.87 35.12 11.99
C ILE A 44 3.06 33.69 12.46
N GLN A 45 3.17 33.47 13.78
CA GLN A 45 3.32 32.13 14.35
C GLN A 45 2.10 31.25 14.05
N GLU A 46 0.89 31.77 14.27
CA GLU A 46 -0.37 31.09 13.94
C GLU A 46 -0.47 30.79 12.43
N ALA A 47 -0.04 31.71 11.57
CA ALA A 47 -0.02 31.48 10.13
C ALA A 47 1.01 30.40 9.72
N LEU A 48 2.18 30.35 10.37
CA LEU A 48 3.18 29.30 10.13
C LEU A 48 2.69 27.93 10.57
N GLU A 49 2.04 27.85 11.74
CA GLU A 49 1.42 26.62 12.24
C GLU A 49 0.31 26.13 11.29
N GLU A 50 -0.53 27.03 10.79
CA GLU A 50 -1.59 26.68 9.83
C GLU A 50 -1.00 26.24 8.48
N VAL A 51 0.06 26.89 7.99
CA VAL A 51 0.75 26.45 6.76
C VAL A 51 1.33 25.05 6.94
N GLN A 52 2.01 24.77 8.07
CA GLN A 52 2.54 23.44 8.36
C GLN A 52 1.44 22.38 8.44
N ARG A 53 0.29 22.73 9.04
CA ARG A 53 -0.89 21.85 9.09
C ARG A 53 -1.45 21.57 7.69
N LEU A 54 -1.57 22.59 6.86
CA LEU A 54 -2.05 22.42 5.48
C LEU A 54 -1.08 21.60 4.63
N GLU A 55 0.22 21.81 4.79
CA GLU A 55 1.26 21.02 4.13
C GLU A 55 1.17 19.54 4.53
N SER A 56 1.03 19.24 5.83
CA SER A 56 0.89 17.86 6.29
C SER A 56 -0.39 17.19 5.77
N MET A 57 -1.52 17.91 5.78
CA MET A 57 -2.79 17.41 5.25
C MET A 57 -2.71 17.12 3.75
N LEU A 58 -2.09 18.02 2.96
CA LEU A 58 -1.91 17.82 1.53
C LEU A 58 -0.99 16.65 1.24
N GLN A 59 0.09 16.49 2.01
CA GLN A 59 1.00 15.36 1.88
C GLN A 59 0.30 14.04 2.19
N GLN A 60 -0.51 13.98 3.26
CA GLN A 60 -1.32 12.80 3.57
C GLN A 60 -2.31 12.48 2.45
N GLN A 61 -3.03 13.48 1.92
CA GLN A 61 -3.96 13.28 0.80
C GLN A 61 -3.26 12.74 -0.45
N LEU A 62 -2.06 13.25 -0.75
CA LEU A 62 -1.27 12.77 -1.88
C LEU A 62 -0.86 11.31 -1.69
N VAL A 63 -0.39 10.93 -0.50
CA VAL A 63 -0.03 9.55 -0.17
C VAL A 63 -1.24 8.62 -0.29
N THR A 64 -2.39 9.00 0.28
CA THR A 64 -3.63 8.22 0.17
C THR A 64 -4.08 8.07 -1.28
N ALA A 65 -4.04 9.13 -2.09
CA ALA A 65 -4.40 9.06 -3.50
C ALA A 65 -3.44 8.16 -4.30
N SER A 66 -2.14 8.24 -4.02
CA SER A 66 -1.13 7.36 -4.62
C SER A 66 -1.42 5.89 -4.30
N MET A 67 -1.71 5.57 -3.03
CA MET A 67 -2.08 4.22 -2.61
C MET A 67 -3.35 3.71 -3.28
N GLN A 68 -4.38 4.55 -3.39
CA GLN A 68 -5.64 4.16 -4.06
C GLN A 68 -5.40 3.84 -5.55
N ASN A 69 -4.62 4.66 -6.25
CA ASN A 69 -4.24 4.41 -7.63
C ASN A 69 -3.41 3.13 -7.78
N ALA A 70 -2.48 2.90 -6.87
CA ALA A 70 -1.69 1.67 -6.84
C ALA A 70 -2.57 0.44 -6.56
N GLY A 71 -3.53 0.55 -5.64
CA GLY A 71 -4.51 -0.48 -5.35
C GLY A 71 -5.32 -0.87 -6.58
N GLU A 72 -5.83 0.11 -7.35
CA GLU A 72 -6.58 -0.17 -8.58
C GLU A 72 -5.70 -0.84 -9.64
N THR A 73 -4.44 -0.38 -9.79
CA THR A 73 -3.48 -1.01 -10.70
C THR A 73 -3.20 -2.46 -10.30
N LEU A 74 -3.03 -2.75 -9.01
CA LEU A 74 -2.85 -4.11 -8.49
C LEU A 74 -4.08 -4.99 -8.73
N ARG A 75 -5.31 -4.45 -8.68
CA ARG A 75 -6.53 -5.20 -9.06
C ARG A 75 -6.51 -5.60 -10.52
N VAL A 76 -6.11 -4.69 -11.40
CA VAL A 76 -5.99 -4.99 -12.84
C VAL A 76 -4.91 -6.06 -13.08
N LEU A 77 -3.77 -5.95 -12.40
CA LEU A 77 -2.69 -6.94 -12.47
C LEU A 77 -3.14 -8.31 -11.94
N SER A 78 -3.85 -8.37 -10.82
CA SER A 78 -4.33 -9.62 -10.24
C SER A 78 -5.32 -10.34 -11.17
N LEU A 79 -6.26 -9.61 -11.78
CA LEU A 79 -7.18 -10.17 -12.77
C LEU A 79 -6.46 -10.71 -14.01
N ARG A 80 -5.41 -10.02 -14.47
CA ARG A 80 -4.61 -10.51 -15.60
C ARG A 80 -3.80 -11.74 -15.21
N GLN A 81 -3.22 -11.76 -14.02
CA GLN A 81 -2.47 -12.90 -13.49
C GLN A 81 -3.36 -14.15 -13.35
N ASP A 82 -4.59 -13.98 -12.86
CA ASP A 82 -5.57 -15.06 -12.73
C ASP A 82 -5.93 -15.68 -14.10
N ARG A 83 -6.12 -14.83 -15.13
CA ARG A 83 -6.33 -15.30 -16.51
C ARG A 83 -5.14 -16.07 -17.07
N LEU A 84 -3.91 -15.71 -16.71
CA LEU A 84 -2.72 -16.47 -17.12
C LEU A 84 -2.67 -17.84 -16.43
N ALA A 85 -3.06 -17.92 -15.15
CA ALA A 85 -3.17 -19.18 -14.42
C ALA A 85 -4.24 -20.10 -15.03
N ASP A 86 -5.40 -19.55 -15.39
CA ASP A 86 -6.49 -20.30 -16.04
C ASP A 86 -6.07 -20.85 -17.41
N GLU A 87 -5.39 -20.04 -18.22
CA GLU A 87 -4.89 -20.49 -19.53
C GLU A 87 -3.78 -21.53 -19.39
N THR A 88 -2.92 -21.42 -18.37
CA THR A 88 -1.91 -22.44 -18.02
C THR A 88 -2.59 -23.76 -17.65
N THR A 89 -3.65 -23.69 -16.83
CA THR A 89 -4.49 -24.85 -16.48
C THR A 89 -5.11 -25.49 -17.72
N ARG A 90 -5.64 -24.67 -18.63
CA ARG A 90 -6.22 -25.14 -19.91
C ARG A 90 -5.18 -25.88 -20.75
N LEU A 91 -3.97 -25.32 -20.89
CA LEU A 91 -2.89 -25.93 -21.67
C LEU A 91 -2.39 -27.23 -21.03
N ARG A 92 -2.27 -27.28 -19.70
CA ARG A 92 -1.98 -28.52 -18.97
C ARG A 92 -2.98 -29.61 -19.31
N ASN A 93 -4.28 -29.31 -19.22
CA ASN A 93 -5.33 -30.27 -19.52
C ASN A 93 -5.26 -30.77 -20.97
N VAL A 94 -4.97 -29.89 -21.93
CA VAL A 94 -4.78 -30.27 -23.34
C VAL A 94 -3.58 -31.21 -23.49
N PHE A 95 -2.46 -30.91 -22.84
CA PHE A 95 -1.26 -31.75 -22.89
C PHE A 95 -1.49 -33.12 -22.24
N THR A 96 -2.12 -33.17 -21.07
CA THR A 96 -2.45 -34.43 -20.38
C THR A 96 -3.35 -35.32 -21.24
N ASN A 97 -4.30 -34.73 -21.98
CA ASN A 97 -5.22 -35.49 -22.83
C ASN A 97 -4.59 -35.98 -24.15
N THR A 98 -3.65 -35.23 -24.71
CA THR A 98 -3.10 -35.49 -26.06
C THR A 98 -1.68 -36.06 -26.04
N GLY A 99 -0.95 -35.89 -24.95
CA GLY A 99 0.44 -36.28 -24.76
C GLY A 99 1.45 -35.51 -25.64
N ARG A 100 1.02 -34.50 -26.39
CA ARG A 100 1.87 -33.77 -27.33
C ARG A 100 1.39 -32.34 -27.55
N TRP A 101 2.33 -31.44 -27.76
CA TRP A 101 2.03 -30.06 -28.11
C TRP A 101 1.75 -29.89 -29.60
N THR A 102 0.67 -29.20 -29.93
CA THR A 102 0.43 -28.68 -31.28
C THR A 102 1.18 -27.36 -31.49
N ARG A 103 1.35 -26.96 -32.76
CA ARG A 103 1.98 -25.67 -33.10
C ARG A 103 1.20 -24.48 -32.52
N GLY A 104 -0.12 -24.59 -32.39
CA GLY A 104 -0.97 -23.56 -31.78
C GLY A 104 -0.69 -23.44 -30.28
N GLU A 105 -0.66 -24.56 -29.56
CA GLU A 105 -0.36 -24.57 -28.12
C GLU A 105 1.06 -24.08 -27.82
N LEU A 106 2.05 -24.45 -28.62
CA LEU A 106 3.42 -23.92 -28.46
C LEU A 106 3.47 -22.40 -28.63
N LYS A 107 2.65 -21.84 -29.52
CA LYS A 107 2.51 -20.39 -29.65
C LYS A 107 1.83 -19.80 -28.42
N SER A 108 0.75 -20.40 -27.93
CA SER A 108 0.06 -19.98 -26.71
C SER A 108 1.00 -19.97 -25.49
N LEU A 109 1.85 -20.99 -25.31
CA LEU A 109 2.85 -21.03 -24.24
C LEU A 109 3.86 -19.88 -24.33
N LEU A 110 4.35 -19.60 -25.54
CA LEU A 110 5.27 -18.47 -25.76
C LEU A 110 4.59 -17.13 -25.45
N ASP A 111 3.34 -16.97 -25.88
CA ASP A 111 2.56 -15.75 -25.63
C ASP A 111 2.26 -15.60 -24.12
N LEU A 112 1.97 -16.69 -23.40
CA LEU A 112 1.82 -16.72 -21.94
C LEU A 112 3.12 -16.33 -21.22
N SER A 113 4.25 -16.93 -21.59
CA SER A 113 5.56 -16.62 -21.00
C SER A 113 5.90 -15.13 -21.14
N ARG A 114 5.61 -14.55 -22.31
CA ARG A 114 5.78 -13.11 -22.57
C ARG A 114 4.84 -12.25 -21.74
N ALA A 115 3.56 -12.64 -21.65
CA ALA A 115 2.57 -11.93 -20.85
C ALA A 115 2.92 -11.95 -19.36
N GLN A 116 3.41 -13.09 -18.86
CA GLN A 116 3.87 -13.25 -17.48
C GLN A 116 5.08 -12.36 -17.19
N SER A 117 6.07 -12.31 -18.09
CA SER A 117 7.22 -11.40 -17.99
C SER A 117 6.79 -9.93 -18.01
N GLN A 118 5.80 -9.60 -18.84
CA GLN A 118 5.27 -8.25 -18.91
C GLN A 118 4.58 -7.83 -17.60
N LEU A 119 3.78 -8.71 -16.99
CA LEU A 119 3.18 -8.43 -15.68
C LEU A 119 4.24 -8.22 -14.59
N ALA A 120 5.34 -8.97 -14.62
CA ALA A 120 6.45 -8.76 -13.70
C ALA A 120 7.03 -7.35 -13.83
N ASN A 121 7.28 -6.90 -15.08
CA ASN A 121 7.79 -5.56 -15.33
C ASN A 121 6.81 -4.45 -14.93
N GLU A 122 5.51 -4.65 -15.17
CA GLU A 122 4.47 -3.71 -14.73
C GLU A 122 4.42 -3.61 -13.20
N LEU A 123 4.58 -4.74 -12.49
CA LEU A 123 4.71 -4.75 -11.03
C LEU A 123 5.98 -4.04 -10.56
N THR A 124 7.11 -4.20 -11.24
CA THR A 124 8.35 -3.45 -10.95
C THR A 124 8.14 -1.95 -11.08
N GLN A 125 7.44 -1.50 -12.12
CA GLN A 125 7.15 -0.08 -12.31
C GLN A 125 6.28 0.45 -11.16
N LEU A 126 5.22 -0.27 -10.82
CA LEU A 126 4.35 0.12 -9.71
C LEU A 126 5.09 0.13 -8.37
N ARG A 127 5.98 -0.83 -8.16
CA ARG A 127 6.87 -0.88 -7.00
C ARG A 127 7.73 0.38 -6.90
N LEU A 128 8.26 0.89 -8.00
CA LEU A 128 9.05 2.14 -7.99
C LEU A 128 8.18 3.38 -7.71
N GLU A 129 6.91 3.38 -8.11
CA GLU A 129 5.97 4.48 -7.83
C GLU A 129 5.57 4.57 -6.36
N VAL A 130 5.53 3.43 -5.65
CA VAL A 130 5.17 3.34 -4.22
C VAL A 130 6.38 2.93 -3.38
N ALA A 131 7.47 3.68 -3.56
CA ALA A 131 8.77 3.41 -2.92
C ALA A 131 8.73 3.49 -1.38
N ASP A 132 7.84 4.32 -0.84
CA ASP A 132 7.80 4.64 0.59
C ASP A 132 7.23 3.50 1.47
N LEU A 133 6.55 2.50 0.87
CA LEU A 133 5.99 1.35 1.59
C LEU A 133 6.99 0.19 1.64
N SER A 134 7.78 0.13 2.71
CA SER A 134 8.83 -0.89 2.91
C SER A 134 8.31 -2.32 2.79
N LEU A 135 7.15 -2.62 3.40
CA LEU A 135 6.53 -3.94 3.31
C LEU A 135 6.10 -4.26 1.88
N PHE A 136 5.48 -3.29 1.20
CA PHE A 136 5.06 -3.47 -0.19
C PHE A 136 6.26 -3.72 -1.10
N GLN A 137 7.38 -3.02 -0.89
CA GLN A 137 8.62 -3.27 -1.63
C GLN A 137 9.08 -4.73 -1.51
N ALA A 138 9.14 -5.24 -0.29
CA ALA A 138 9.59 -6.61 -0.02
C ALA A 138 8.65 -7.65 -0.65
N VAL A 139 7.34 -7.50 -0.42
CA VAL A 139 6.33 -8.43 -0.96
C VAL A 139 6.31 -8.37 -2.49
N ALA A 140 6.31 -7.17 -3.08
CA ALA A 140 6.26 -7.01 -4.53
C ALA A 140 7.53 -7.53 -5.23
N ALA A 141 8.71 -7.44 -4.59
CA ALA A 141 9.94 -8.03 -5.11
C ALA A 141 9.85 -9.56 -5.18
N ASP A 142 9.34 -10.20 -4.12
CA ASP A 142 9.15 -11.66 -4.10
C ASP A 142 8.12 -12.12 -5.15
N LEU A 143 7.03 -11.34 -5.34
CA LEU A 143 6.04 -11.60 -6.38
C LEU A 143 6.62 -11.43 -7.79
N GLU A 144 7.42 -10.38 -8.01
CA GLU A 144 8.12 -10.13 -9.27
C GLU A 144 9.02 -11.31 -9.65
N ASP A 145 9.83 -11.80 -8.72
CA ASP A 145 10.72 -12.93 -8.95
C ASP A 145 9.94 -14.23 -9.22
N GLY A 146 8.85 -14.45 -8.48
CA GLY A 146 7.92 -15.55 -8.74
C GLY A 146 7.32 -15.49 -10.15
N MET A 147 6.89 -14.30 -10.60
CA MET A 147 6.38 -14.11 -11.96
C MET A 147 7.44 -14.41 -13.03
N LYS A 148 8.69 -13.95 -12.83
CA LYS A 148 9.79 -14.25 -13.76
C LYS A 148 10.09 -15.74 -13.84
N GLN A 149 10.08 -16.44 -12.70
CA GLN A 149 10.27 -17.88 -12.65
C GLN A 149 9.15 -18.62 -13.41
N CYS A 150 7.89 -18.23 -13.20
CA CYS A 150 6.77 -18.78 -13.98
C CYS A 150 6.92 -18.52 -15.47
N ALA A 151 7.37 -17.32 -15.86
CA ALA A 151 7.61 -17.00 -17.26
C ALA A 151 8.70 -17.89 -17.89
N GLU A 152 9.77 -18.16 -17.16
CA GLU A 152 10.84 -19.06 -17.60
C GLU A 152 10.33 -20.50 -17.77
N GLN A 153 9.62 -21.03 -16.76
CA GLN A 153 9.01 -22.35 -16.80
C GLN A 153 8.05 -22.52 -17.99
N LEU A 154 7.16 -21.56 -18.21
CA LEU A 154 6.27 -21.54 -19.38
C LEU A 154 7.05 -21.52 -20.70
N GLY A 155 8.17 -20.80 -20.76
CA GLY A 155 9.08 -20.80 -21.90
C GLY A 155 9.74 -22.16 -22.16
N GLN A 156 9.96 -22.93 -21.09
CA GLN A 156 10.43 -24.32 -21.13
C GLN A 156 9.30 -25.34 -21.37
N ARG A 157 8.06 -24.86 -21.56
CA ARG A 157 6.84 -25.66 -21.75
C ARG A 157 6.43 -26.45 -20.51
N ASP A 158 6.88 -26.01 -19.34
CA ASP A 158 6.38 -26.51 -18.07
C ASP A 158 5.06 -25.81 -17.75
N VAL A 159 4.02 -26.63 -17.57
CA VAL A 159 2.67 -26.23 -17.16
C VAL A 159 2.21 -27.09 -15.99
N SER A 160 3.14 -27.68 -15.27
CA SER A 160 2.85 -28.52 -14.11
C SER A 160 2.32 -27.68 -12.93
N ASP A 161 1.97 -28.36 -11.84
CA ASP A 161 1.59 -27.68 -10.59
C ASP A 161 2.70 -26.75 -10.08
N GLN A 162 3.97 -27.00 -10.44
CA GLN A 162 5.11 -26.14 -10.08
C GLN A 162 5.08 -24.77 -10.77
N THR A 163 4.29 -24.61 -11.83
CA THR A 163 4.10 -23.33 -12.54
C THR A 163 2.72 -22.74 -12.24
N GLU A 164 1.67 -23.57 -12.23
CA GLU A 164 0.31 -23.08 -12.02
C GLU A 164 0.07 -22.58 -10.59
N GLN A 165 0.53 -23.32 -9.56
CA GLN A 165 0.26 -22.94 -8.17
C GLN A 165 0.87 -21.58 -7.82
N PRO A 166 2.17 -21.31 -8.14
CA PRO A 166 2.73 -19.98 -7.93
C PRO A 166 1.96 -18.87 -8.67
N GLN A 167 1.47 -19.11 -9.89
CA GLN A 167 0.66 -18.10 -10.60
C GLN A 167 -0.63 -17.76 -9.86
N ARG A 168 -1.33 -18.76 -9.30
CA ARG A 168 -2.55 -18.56 -8.51
C ARG A 168 -2.25 -17.86 -7.19
N ASP A 169 -1.17 -18.24 -6.52
CA ASP A 169 -0.73 -17.62 -5.27
C ASP A 169 -0.36 -16.15 -5.50
N ILE A 170 0.36 -15.83 -6.59
CA ILE A 170 0.68 -14.45 -6.97
C ILE A 170 -0.61 -13.65 -7.24
N ALA A 171 -1.59 -14.20 -7.99
CA ALA A 171 -2.85 -13.51 -8.24
C ALA A 171 -3.60 -13.18 -6.93
N ARG A 172 -3.62 -14.14 -5.99
CA ARG A 172 -4.23 -13.96 -4.66
C ARG A 172 -3.53 -12.86 -3.86
N LEU A 173 -2.20 -12.90 -3.80
CA LEU A 173 -1.41 -11.93 -3.04
C LEU A 173 -1.54 -10.51 -3.61
N LEU A 174 -1.52 -10.36 -4.94
CA LEU A 174 -1.78 -9.06 -5.58
C LEU A 174 -3.15 -8.50 -5.20
N LYS A 175 -4.18 -9.35 -5.12
CA LYS A 175 -5.52 -8.95 -4.69
C LYS A 175 -5.54 -8.52 -3.22
N ILE A 176 -4.89 -9.27 -2.34
CA ILE A 176 -4.77 -8.93 -0.91
C ILE A 176 -4.12 -7.54 -0.75
N ILE A 177 -3.01 -7.29 -1.46
CA ILE A 177 -2.34 -5.99 -1.43
C ILE A 177 -3.27 -4.89 -1.95
N ALA A 178 -3.94 -5.11 -3.08
CA ALA A 178 -4.87 -4.15 -3.66
C ALA A 178 -5.99 -3.74 -2.69
N ASP A 179 -6.57 -4.71 -1.99
CA ASP A 179 -7.65 -4.47 -1.04
C ASP A 179 -7.16 -3.76 0.23
N SER A 180 -5.91 -4.03 0.66
CA SER A 180 -5.29 -3.31 1.77
C SER A 180 -5.12 -1.81 1.49
N PHE A 181 -4.80 -1.44 0.25
CA PHE A 181 -4.60 -0.04 -0.15
C PHE A 181 -5.90 0.72 -0.40
N ALA A 182 -6.95 0.02 -0.85
CA ALA A 182 -8.26 0.64 -1.08
C ALA A 182 -8.95 1.08 0.21
N ALA A 183 -8.64 0.42 1.33
CA ALA A 183 -9.21 0.74 2.63
C ALA A 183 -8.65 2.06 3.22
N THR A 184 -7.52 2.59 2.73
CA THR A 184 -6.78 3.72 3.32
C THR A 184 -7.42 5.10 3.03
N GLY A 185 -8.64 5.14 2.49
CA GLY A 185 -9.42 6.37 2.40
C GLY A 185 -9.90 6.84 3.78
N PRO A 186 -10.24 8.14 3.94
CA PRO A 186 -10.85 8.61 5.16
C PRO A 186 -12.12 7.78 5.39
N GLN A 187 -12.10 6.92 6.41
CA GLN A 187 -13.35 6.49 7.00
C GLN A 187 -14.03 7.78 7.44
N SER A 188 -15.03 8.18 6.66
CA SER A 188 -16.00 9.16 7.09
C SER A 188 -16.49 8.64 8.43
N THR A 189 -16.04 9.25 9.52
CA THR A 189 -16.74 9.25 10.80
C THR A 189 -18.05 9.99 10.58
N ALA A 190 -18.92 9.44 9.74
CA ALA A 190 -20.35 9.65 9.78
C ALA A 190 -20.88 8.82 10.95
N SER A 191 -20.31 9.04 12.14
CA SER A 191 -21.04 8.81 13.37
C SER A 191 -22.09 9.89 13.42
N THR A 192 -23.28 9.53 12.99
CA THR A 192 -24.54 10.21 13.27
C THR A 192 -24.59 10.51 14.77
N SER A 193 -24.16 11.71 15.17
CA SER A 193 -24.28 12.21 16.53
C SER A 193 -25.71 12.65 16.77
N ASN A 194 -26.52 11.73 17.30
CA ASN A 194 -27.67 12.08 18.11
C ASN A 194 -27.47 11.40 19.47
N GLY A 195 -27.27 12.19 20.53
CA GLY A 195 -27.35 11.72 21.91
C GLY A 195 -26.13 12.04 22.76
N GLU A 196 -26.31 12.98 23.67
CA GLU A 196 -25.41 13.39 24.75
C GLU A 196 -24.89 12.24 25.63
N GLN A 197 -23.58 12.19 25.88
CA GLN A 197 -23.00 11.98 27.22
C GLN A 197 -21.47 12.21 27.20
N PRO A 198 -20.88 12.83 28.25
CA PRO A 198 -19.44 13.00 28.35
C PRO A 198 -18.84 11.77 29.05
N SER A 199 -18.15 10.91 28.31
CA SER A 199 -17.23 9.92 28.89
C SER A 199 -15.81 10.41 28.70
N GLN A 200 -15.18 10.79 29.81
CA GLN A 200 -13.74 10.91 29.97
C GLN A 200 -13.08 9.55 29.76
N GLY A 201 -12.06 9.52 28.91
CA GLY A 201 -11.26 8.34 28.65
C GLY A 201 -10.84 8.26 27.18
N THR A 202 -10.28 9.33 26.62
CA THR A 202 -9.49 9.20 25.39
C THR A 202 -8.19 8.50 25.76
N GLU A 203 -8.22 7.16 25.73
CA GLU A 203 -7.04 6.42 25.31
C GLU A 203 -6.59 7.08 24.01
N THR A 204 -5.42 7.69 24.06
CA THR A 204 -4.78 8.32 22.92
C THR A 204 -4.41 7.14 22.01
N GLU A 205 -5.31 6.79 21.08
CA GLU A 205 -4.96 5.87 20.02
C GLU A 205 -3.68 6.40 19.37
N PRO A 206 -2.65 5.56 19.20
CA PRO A 206 -1.44 5.98 18.51
C PRO A 206 -1.82 6.51 17.13
N GLU A 207 -1.49 7.78 16.89
CA GLU A 207 -1.77 8.44 15.61
C GLU A 207 -0.80 7.87 14.57
N PHE A 208 -1.27 6.85 13.84
CA PHE A 208 -0.50 6.25 12.75
C PHE A 208 -0.57 7.12 11.51
N THR A 209 0.54 7.19 10.77
CA THR A 209 0.51 7.79 9.43
C THR A 209 -0.28 6.88 8.48
N PRO A 210 -0.93 7.43 7.42
CA PRO A 210 -1.62 6.61 6.42
C PRO A 210 -0.77 5.49 5.81
N LEU A 211 0.54 5.71 5.75
CA LEU A 211 1.55 4.74 5.33
C LEU A 211 1.63 3.54 6.28
N GLN A 212 1.81 3.81 7.57
CA GLN A 212 1.87 2.78 8.61
C GLN A 212 0.54 2.01 8.71
N GLU A 213 -0.59 2.71 8.58
CA GLU A 213 -1.89 2.04 8.55
C GLU A 213 -2.03 1.06 7.38
N ALA A 214 -1.57 1.46 6.19
CA ALA A 214 -1.59 0.59 5.02
C ALA A 214 -0.70 -0.65 5.23
N GLU A 215 0.50 -0.49 5.79
CA GLU A 215 1.40 -1.61 6.10
C GLU A 215 0.81 -2.56 7.16
N LEU A 216 0.25 -2.03 8.24
CA LEU A 216 -0.40 -2.83 9.29
C LEU A 216 -1.59 -3.62 8.74
N ARG A 217 -2.40 -3.00 7.88
CA ARG A 217 -3.52 -3.67 7.22
C ARG A 217 -3.06 -4.76 6.26
N LEU A 218 -1.98 -4.52 5.52
CA LEU A 218 -1.39 -5.54 4.65
C LEU A 218 -0.92 -6.74 5.48
N ILE A 219 -0.22 -6.51 6.60
CA ILE A 219 0.18 -7.59 7.53
C ILE A 219 -1.04 -8.36 8.02
N ALA A 220 -2.06 -7.66 8.52
CA ALA A 220 -3.27 -8.29 9.03
C ALA A 220 -3.98 -9.12 7.97
N ALA A 221 -4.04 -8.62 6.73
CA ALA A 221 -4.67 -9.33 5.62
C ALA A 221 -3.88 -10.59 5.20
N LEU A 222 -2.54 -10.53 5.20
CA LEU A 222 -1.69 -11.70 4.94
C LEU A 222 -1.81 -12.76 6.04
N GLN A 223 -1.86 -12.34 7.30
CA GLN A 223 -2.08 -13.24 8.44
C GLN A 223 -3.46 -13.91 8.38
N LEU A 224 -4.50 -13.15 8.03
CA LEU A 224 -5.86 -13.67 7.88
C LEU A 224 -5.94 -14.67 6.71
N ASP A 225 -5.30 -14.41 5.57
CA ASP A 225 -5.23 -15.36 4.46
C ASP A 225 -4.58 -16.69 4.88
N LEU A 226 -3.43 -16.62 5.58
CA LEU A 226 -2.74 -17.80 6.09
C LEU A 226 -3.60 -18.58 7.11
N ALA A 227 -4.30 -17.88 7.99
CA ALA A 227 -5.19 -18.49 8.97
C ALA A 227 -6.34 -19.24 8.26
N ASN A 228 -7.01 -18.58 7.31
CA ASN A 228 -8.10 -19.17 6.53
C ASN A 228 -7.64 -20.43 5.79
N ARG A 229 -6.47 -20.37 5.12
CA ARG A 229 -5.93 -21.52 4.38
C ARG A 229 -5.47 -22.66 5.28
N THR A 230 -5.00 -22.34 6.48
CA THR A 230 -4.68 -23.35 7.49
C THR A 230 -5.95 -24.05 7.96
N GLU A 231 -7.03 -23.31 8.18
CA GLU A 231 -8.35 -23.86 8.53
C GLU A 231 -8.94 -24.71 7.39
N GLU A 232 -8.87 -24.23 6.15
CA GLU A 232 -9.28 -24.99 4.97
C GLU A 232 -8.51 -26.32 4.86
N LEU A 233 -7.19 -26.30 5.12
CA LEU A 233 -6.36 -27.51 5.12
C LEU A 233 -6.83 -28.49 6.21
N LEU A 234 -7.09 -28.01 7.43
CA LEU A 234 -7.58 -28.84 8.54
C LEU A 234 -8.94 -29.49 8.25
N ASN A 235 -9.78 -28.81 7.47
CA ASN A 235 -11.11 -29.28 7.07
C ASN A 235 -11.13 -30.03 5.73
N SER A 236 -9.99 -30.17 5.06
CA SER A 236 -9.90 -30.79 3.73
C SER A 236 -9.83 -32.32 3.78
N ASN A 237 -10.41 -32.98 2.77
CA ASN A 237 -10.29 -34.42 2.57
C ASN A 237 -9.07 -34.79 1.69
N LEU A 238 -7.95 -34.08 1.85
CA LEU A 238 -6.74 -34.35 1.09
C LEU A 238 -6.11 -35.69 1.47
N THR A 239 -5.45 -36.34 0.52
CA THR A 239 -4.66 -37.54 0.78
C THR A 239 -3.34 -37.21 1.50
N GLY A 240 -2.71 -38.19 2.16
CA GLY A 240 -1.56 -37.95 3.04
C GLY A 240 -0.42 -37.16 2.40
N ASP A 241 -0.06 -37.49 1.15
CA ASP A 241 1.03 -36.80 0.44
C ASP A 241 0.65 -35.36 0.07
N GLN A 242 -0.59 -35.14 -0.40
CA GLN A 242 -1.10 -33.80 -0.73
C GLN A 242 -1.22 -32.90 0.51
N LEU A 243 -1.60 -33.49 1.63
CA LEU A 243 -1.75 -32.79 2.90
C LEU A 243 -0.38 -32.35 3.44
N GLU A 244 0.64 -33.19 3.33
CA GLU A 244 1.99 -32.86 3.75
C GLU A 244 2.64 -31.78 2.87
N GLU A 245 2.47 -31.88 1.54
CA GLU A 245 2.93 -30.84 0.61
C GLU A 245 2.27 -29.49 0.93
N ARG A 246 0.96 -29.46 1.17
CA ARG A 246 0.26 -28.22 1.50
C ARG A 246 0.68 -27.65 2.85
N ARG A 247 1.00 -28.49 3.84
CA ARG A 247 1.57 -28.06 5.12
C ARG A 247 2.94 -27.40 4.94
N GLN A 248 3.81 -28.00 4.13
CA GLN A 248 5.13 -27.44 3.85
C GLN A 248 5.02 -26.09 3.14
N GLN A 249 4.11 -25.96 2.20
CA GLN A 249 3.82 -24.67 1.55
C GLN A 249 3.40 -23.61 2.57
N LEU A 250 2.39 -23.88 3.40
CA LEU A 250 1.94 -22.92 4.42
C LEU A 250 3.04 -22.57 5.43
N ALA A 251 3.87 -23.54 5.82
CA ALA A 251 5.01 -23.28 6.71
C ALA A 251 6.03 -22.34 6.06
N SER A 252 6.36 -22.54 4.78
CA SER A 252 7.27 -21.65 4.05
C SER A 252 6.72 -20.23 3.88
N GLU A 253 5.40 -20.09 3.74
CA GLU A 253 4.75 -18.78 3.65
C GLU A 253 4.70 -18.07 5.01
N GLN A 254 4.49 -18.80 6.11
CA GLN A 254 4.60 -18.26 7.47
C GLN A 254 6.02 -17.79 7.80
N GLU A 255 7.03 -18.55 7.35
CA GLU A 255 8.43 -18.13 7.46
C GLU A 255 8.69 -16.85 6.67
N ARG A 256 8.15 -16.76 5.45
CA ARG A 256 8.27 -15.57 4.60
C ARG A 256 7.60 -14.34 5.20
N LEU A 257 6.40 -14.49 5.75
CA LEU A 257 5.71 -13.41 6.47
C LEU A 257 6.52 -12.96 7.69
N SER A 258 7.07 -13.92 8.45
CA SER A 258 7.93 -13.63 9.60
C SER A 258 9.20 -12.88 9.19
N HIS A 259 9.78 -13.24 8.04
CA HIS A 259 10.92 -12.55 7.45
C HIS A 259 10.57 -11.12 7.03
N TRP A 260 9.44 -10.91 6.34
CA TRP A 260 8.98 -9.56 5.98
C TRP A 260 8.74 -8.70 7.21
N LEU A 261 8.09 -9.24 8.25
CA LEU A 261 7.89 -8.54 9.51
C LEU A 261 9.20 -8.14 10.18
N ARG A 262 10.18 -9.05 10.22
CA ARG A 262 11.49 -8.76 10.80
C ARG A 262 12.23 -7.70 9.98
N SER A 263 12.20 -7.79 8.66
CA SER A 263 12.82 -6.81 7.77
C SER A 263 12.28 -5.40 7.98
N ILE A 264 11.00 -5.26 8.34
CA ILE A 264 10.38 -3.95 8.63
C ILE A 264 10.84 -3.44 10.00
N LEU A 265 10.79 -4.29 11.02
CA LEU A 265 11.24 -3.93 12.36
C LEU A 265 12.72 -3.51 12.39
N GLU A 266 13.57 -4.20 11.62
CA GLU A 266 14.99 -3.87 11.51
C GLU A 266 15.25 -2.62 10.65
N ALA A 267 14.41 -2.35 9.62
CA ALA A 267 14.51 -1.14 8.82
C ALA A 267 14.12 0.13 9.59
N ASP A 268 13.17 0.01 10.53
CA ASP A 268 12.76 1.11 11.42
C ASP A 268 13.80 1.41 12.52
N GLU A 269 14.70 0.46 12.83
CA GLU A 269 15.79 0.63 13.83
C GLU A 269 17.04 1.34 13.28
N VAL A 270 17.12 1.66 11.98
CA VAL A 270 18.29 2.37 11.40
C VAL A 270 18.27 3.85 11.83
N PRO A 271 19.25 4.33 12.62
CA PRO A 271 19.25 5.69 13.13
C PRO A 271 19.44 6.70 11.99
N LYS A 272 18.61 7.77 11.99
CA LYS A 272 18.78 8.93 11.12
C LYS A 272 20.23 9.43 11.24
N PRO A 273 20.99 9.56 10.12
CA PRO A 273 22.30 10.17 10.18
C PRO A 273 22.15 11.62 10.65
N ASN A 274 22.91 11.99 11.68
CA ASN A 274 23.07 13.35 12.19
C ASN A 274 23.53 14.33 11.11
#